data_AF-A0A521SDU4-F1
#
_entry.id   AF-A0A521SDU4-F1
#
_cell.length_a   1.000
_cell.length_b   1.000
_cell.length_c   1.000
_cell.angle_alpha   90.00
_cell.angle_beta   90.00
_cell.angle_gamma   90.00
#
_symmetry.space_group_name_H-M   'P 1'
#
loop_
_entity.id
_entity.type
_entity.pdbx_description
1 polymer ?
#
loop_
_entity_poly.entity_id
_entity_poly.type
_entity_poly.pdbx_seq_one_letter_code
_entity_poly.pdbx_strand_id
1 'polypeptide(L)'
;MLIRFDHPGMNGEQLLRKAGYGELRDRRASERSWFKRFGSEFYPRFHAYVEETSTGFTVKLHLDQKKPSYEGFSAHSGEYEGPAVEREAQRLREVADKAGSVPPEEDKPKGWFGRLFGS
;
A
#
# COMPACT_ATOMS: atom_id res chain seq x y z
N MET A 1 9.97 -7.31 -5.21
CA MET A 1 10.49 -6.98 -3.87
C MET A 1 9.53 -7.39 -2.76
N LEU A 2 10.00 -8.01 -1.68
CA LEU A 2 9.21 -8.31 -0.47
C LEU A 2 9.57 -7.31 0.64
N ILE A 3 8.57 -6.71 1.28
CA ILE A 3 8.74 -5.73 2.35
C ILE A 3 8.04 -6.26 3.59
N ARG A 4 8.73 -6.30 4.73
CA ARG A 4 8.16 -6.72 6.01
C ARG A 4 7.89 -5.50 6.90
N PHE A 5 6.71 -5.48 7.52
CA PHE A 5 6.29 -4.47 8.48
C PHE A 5 5.97 -5.15 9.80
N ASP A 6 6.80 -4.93 10.82
CA ASP A 6 6.59 -5.44 12.17
C ASP A 6 5.76 -4.44 13.00
N HIS A 7 4.53 -4.19 12.55
CA HIS A 7 3.57 -3.27 13.19
C HIS A 7 2.35 -4.05 13.70
N PRO A 8 2.41 -4.65 14.91
CA PRO A 8 1.28 -5.37 15.47
C PRO A 8 0.10 -4.42 15.68
N GLY A 9 -1.04 -4.71 15.05
CA GLY A 9 -2.25 -3.88 15.08
C GLY A 9 -2.46 -2.97 13.86
N MET A 10 -1.46 -2.85 12.98
CA MET A 10 -1.65 -2.20 11.68
C MET A 10 -2.05 -3.24 10.63
N ASN A 11 -3.10 -2.94 9.87
CA ASN A 11 -3.55 -3.79 8.77
C ASN A 11 -2.88 -3.34 7.45
N GLY A 12 -2.28 -4.29 6.72
CA GLY A 12 -1.54 -3.99 5.49
C GLY A 12 -2.43 -3.44 4.37
N GLU A 13 -3.71 -3.81 4.32
CA GLU A 13 -4.67 -3.25 3.37
C GLU A 13 -4.97 -1.78 3.66
N GLN A 14 -5.06 -1.41 4.93
CA GLN A 14 -5.23 -0.01 5.32
C GLN A 14 -4.01 0.83 4.93
N LEU A 15 -2.80 0.29 5.09
CA LEU A 15 -1.58 0.92 4.59
C LEU A 15 -1.66 1.15 3.08
N LEU A 16 -2.00 0.11 2.31
CA LEU A 16 -2.08 0.21 0.85
C LEU A 16 -3.14 1.21 0.39
N ARG A 17 -4.30 1.27 1.05
CA ARG A 17 -5.33 2.30 0.79
C ARG A 17 -4.79 3.71 1.05
N LYS A 18 -4.15 3.94 2.19
CA LYS A 18 -3.50 5.24 2.52
C LYS A 18 -2.40 5.59 1.51
N ALA A 19 -1.71 4.58 0.99
CA ALA A 19 -0.67 4.73 -0.01
C ALA A 19 -1.21 4.93 -1.44
N GLY A 20 -2.53 4.93 -1.65
CA GLY A 20 -3.17 5.18 -2.94
C GLY A 20 -3.31 3.96 -3.85
N TYR A 21 -3.22 2.75 -3.30
CA TYR A 21 -3.47 1.52 -4.05
C TYR A 21 -4.96 1.23 -4.12
N GLY A 22 -5.42 0.84 -5.32
CA GLY A 22 -6.74 0.29 -5.56
C GLY A 22 -6.75 -1.22 -5.35
N GLU A 23 -7.81 -1.73 -4.75
CA GLU A 23 -8.05 -3.17 -4.60
C GLU A 23 -8.52 -3.75 -5.94
N LEU A 24 -7.82 -4.76 -6.45
CA LEU A 24 -8.28 -5.53 -7.60
C LEU A 24 -9.17 -6.67 -7.10
N ARG A 25 -10.48 -6.44 -7.11
CA ARG A 25 -11.48 -7.46 -6.78
C ARG A 25 -11.78 -8.32 -7.99
N ASP A 26 -10.94 -9.31 -8.24
CA ASP A 26 -11.27 -10.39 -9.17
C ASP A 26 -11.87 -11.56 -8.37
N ARG A 27 -13.12 -11.93 -8.69
CA ARG A 27 -13.81 -13.06 -8.04
C ARG A 27 -13.14 -14.40 -8.32
N ARG A 28 -12.27 -14.48 -9.34
CA ARG A 28 -11.52 -15.68 -9.72
C ARG A 28 -10.11 -15.69 -9.13
N ALA A 29 -9.61 -14.56 -8.63
CA ALA A 29 -8.30 -14.53 -7.99
C ALA A 29 -8.39 -15.15 -6.60
N SER A 30 -7.52 -16.12 -6.34
CA SER A 30 -7.39 -16.77 -5.02
C SER A 30 -6.85 -15.82 -3.95
N GLU A 31 -6.17 -14.75 -4.36
CA GLU A 31 -5.49 -13.81 -3.49
C GLU A 31 -5.90 -12.36 -3.78
N ARG A 32 -6.12 -11.59 -2.71
CA ARG A 32 -6.42 -10.16 -2.83
C ARG A 32 -5.16 -9.43 -3.27
N SER A 33 -5.30 -8.73 -4.39
CA SER A 33 -4.17 -8.00 -4.98
C SER A 33 -4.53 -6.53 -5.17
N TRP A 34 -3.50 -5.71 -5.14
CA TRP A 34 -3.61 -4.26 -5.07
C TRP A 34 -2.77 -3.63 -6.16
N PHE A 35 -3.23 -2.54 -6.77
CA PHE A 35 -2.47 -1.88 -7.81
C PHE A 35 -2.45 -0.37 -7.66
N LYS A 36 -1.37 0.24 -8.12
CA LYS A 36 -1.23 1.69 -8.25
C LYS A 36 -0.68 2.03 -9.62
N ARG A 37 -1.39 2.90 -10.35
CA ARG A 37 -0.98 3.35 -11.69
C ARG A 37 -0.12 4.61 -11.58
N PHE A 38 0.80 4.79 -12.54
CA PHE A 38 1.62 6.00 -12.63
C PHE A 38 0.90 7.15 -13.35
N GLY A 39 -0.12 6.84 -14.15
CA GLY A 39 -0.91 7.80 -14.92
C GLY A 39 -2.24 7.21 -15.38
N SER A 40 -2.79 7.75 -16.47
CA SER A 40 -4.06 7.27 -17.07
C SER A 40 -3.91 5.94 -17.82
N GLU A 41 -2.69 5.57 -18.19
CA GLU A 41 -2.38 4.35 -18.92
C GLU A 41 -2.53 3.09 -18.04
N PHE A 42 -2.74 1.94 -18.68
CA PHE A 42 -2.89 0.66 -17.97
C PHE A 42 -1.56 0.13 -17.40
N TYR A 43 -0.45 0.50 -18.03
CA TYR A 43 0.92 0.15 -17.65
C TYR A 43 1.82 1.38 -17.84
N PRO A 44 2.93 1.51 -17.08
CA PRO A 44 3.34 0.64 -15.99
C PRO A 44 2.41 0.78 -14.77
N ARG A 45 2.33 -0.26 -13.93
CA ARG A 45 1.58 -0.24 -12.66
C ARG A 45 2.33 -1.00 -11.58
N PHE A 46 2.29 -0.50 -10.36
CA PHE A 46 2.69 -1.30 -9.21
C PHE A 46 1.62 -2.33 -8.91
N HIS A 47 2.03 -3.57 -8.63
CA HIS A 47 1.19 -4.66 -8.17
C HIS A 47 1.69 -5.10 -6.80
N ALA A 48 0.82 -5.09 -5.80
CA ALA A 48 1.12 -5.45 -4.44
C ALA A 48 0.21 -6.58 -3.94
N TYR A 49 0.79 -7.51 -3.19
CA TYR A 49 0.08 -8.54 -2.43
C TYR A 49 0.37 -8.33 -0.95
N VAL A 50 -0.67 -8.43 -0.12
CA VAL A 50 -0.54 -8.29 1.34
C VAL A 50 -0.77 -9.65 1.96
N GLU A 51 0.13 -10.04 2.84
CA GLU A 51 0.00 -11.21 3.68
C GLU A 51 0.14 -10.80 5.14
N GLU A 52 -0.93 -10.98 5.92
CA GLU A 52 -0.94 -10.71 7.35
C GLU A 52 -0.16 -11.81 8.10
N THR A 53 0.60 -11.42 9.11
CA THR A 53 1.41 -12.31 9.95
C THR A 53 1.10 -12.06 11.43
N SER A 54 1.61 -12.89 12.33
CA SER A 54 1.33 -12.74 13.77
C SER A 54 1.91 -11.45 14.37
N THR A 55 2.96 -10.88 13.78
CA THR A 55 3.67 -9.69 14.29
C THR A 55 3.46 -8.44 13.44
N GLY A 56 2.60 -8.49 12.43
CA GLY A 56 2.39 -7.41 11.46
C GLY A 56 2.03 -7.98 10.09
N PHE A 57 2.65 -7.54 9.02
CA PHE A 57 2.32 -8.01 7.67
C PHE A 57 3.50 -7.89 6.71
N THR A 58 3.39 -8.58 5.57
CA THR A 58 4.33 -8.45 4.46
C THR A 58 3.62 -7.93 3.22
N VAL A 59 4.35 -7.15 2.42
CA VAL A 59 3.91 -6.61 1.15
C VAL A 59 4.87 -7.08 0.06
N LYS A 60 4.36 -7.88 -0.87
CA LYS A 60 5.10 -8.29 -2.07
C LYS A 60 4.77 -7.32 -3.20
N LEU A 61 5.72 -6.45 -3.53
CA LEU A 61 5.60 -5.36 -4.50
C LEU A 61 6.35 -5.66 -5.80
N HIS A 62 5.65 -5.60 -6.92
CA HIS A 62 6.17 -5.75 -8.28
C HIS A 62 5.83 -4.53 -9.15
N LEU A 63 6.63 -4.29 -10.19
CA LEU A 63 6.33 -3.33 -11.25
C LEU A 63 5.95 -4.07 -12.52
N ASP A 64 4.67 -4.01 -12.89
CA ASP A 64 4.19 -4.55 -14.16
C ASP A 64 4.44 -3.50 -15.26
N GLN A 65 5.34 -3.79 -16.20
CA GLN A 65 5.61 -2.90 -17.33
C GLN A 65 4.72 -3.14 -18.57
N LYS A 66 4.15 -4.34 -18.73
CA LYS A 66 3.29 -4.70 -19.87
C LYS A 66 2.19 -5.67 -19.47
N LYS A 67 1.12 -5.74 -20.27
CA LYS A 67 0.10 -6.79 -20.13
C LYS A 67 0.76 -8.15 -20.29
N PRO A 68 0.53 -9.13 -19.39
CA PRO A 68 1.10 -10.46 -19.55
C PRO A 68 0.55 -11.09 -20.83
N SER A 69 1.39 -11.18 -21.86
CA SER A 69 1.19 -12.03 -23.03
C SER A 69 1.72 -13.42 -22.68
N TYR A 70 0.83 -14.37 -22.38
CA TYR A 70 1.20 -15.77 -22.22
C TYR A 70 1.53 -16.38 -23.59
N GLU A 71 2.72 -16.08 -24.11
CA GLU A 71 3.40 -16.88 -25.14
C GLU A 71 4.84 -17.12 -24.68
N GLY A 72 5.30 -18.36 -24.85
CA GLY A 72 6.40 -18.97 -24.11
C GLY A 72 7.70 -18.17 -23.98
N PHE A 73 8.19 -18.13 -22.75
CA PHE A 73 9.59 -17.95 -22.32
C PHE A 73 10.46 -16.91 -23.06
N SER A 74 10.63 -15.76 -22.41
CA SER A 74 11.95 -15.24 -21.99
C SER A 74 11.73 -14.01 -21.13
N ALA A 75 11.55 -14.23 -19.82
CA ALA A 75 11.56 -13.18 -18.82
C ALA A 75 13.00 -12.70 -18.60
N HIS A 76 13.55 -11.93 -19.53
CA HIS A 76 14.82 -11.24 -19.36
C HIS A 76 14.58 -9.75 -19.11
N SER A 77 14.79 -9.34 -17.86
CA SER A 77 15.44 -8.08 -17.48
C SER A 77 14.78 -6.73 -17.80
N GLY A 78 13.61 -6.45 -17.22
CA GLY A 78 13.09 -5.07 -17.18
C GLY A 78 12.37 -4.74 -15.88
N GLU A 79 13.12 -4.37 -14.84
CA GLU A 79 12.62 -3.68 -13.63
C GLU A 79 11.66 -4.42 -12.66
N TYR A 80 11.77 -5.74 -12.51
CA TYR A 80 11.12 -6.41 -11.36
C TYR A 80 11.66 -5.90 -10.00
N GLU A 81 12.88 -5.35 -10.00
CA GLU A 81 13.62 -4.81 -8.86
C GLU A 81 14.43 -3.58 -9.29
N GLY A 82 13.75 -2.62 -9.95
CA GLY A 82 14.40 -1.36 -10.34
C GLY A 82 14.34 -0.29 -9.23
N PRO A 83 15.07 0.83 -9.37
CA PRO A 83 15.01 1.98 -8.47
C PRO A 83 13.58 2.50 -8.22
N ALA A 84 12.65 2.26 -9.15
CA ALA A 84 11.25 2.60 -8.97
C ALA A 84 10.55 1.78 -7.87
N VAL A 85 10.82 0.47 -7.80
CA VAL A 85 10.26 -0.43 -6.78
C VAL A 85 10.86 -0.10 -5.41
N GLU A 86 12.16 0.21 -5.35
CA GLU A 86 12.84 0.61 -4.12
C GLU A 86 12.31 1.93 -3.56
N ARG A 87 12.15 2.95 -4.43
CA ARG A 87 11.55 4.23 -4.03
C ARG A 87 10.13 4.06 -3.52
N GLU A 88 9.34 3.21 -4.17
CA GLU A 88 7.98 2.93 -3.73
C GLU A 88 7.96 2.15 -2.41
N ALA A 89 8.89 1.21 -2.21
CA ALA A 89 9.05 0.51 -0.94
C ALA A 89 9.43 1.46 0.20
N GLN A 90 10.33 2.41 -0.05
CA GLN A 90 10.67 3.47 0.90
C GLN A 90 9.45 4.34 1.22
N ARG A 91 8.69 4.75 0.20
CA ARG A 91 7.47 5.53 0.40
C ARG A 91 6.43 4.77 1.24
N LEU A 92 6.28 3.46 1.03
CA LEU A 92 5.37 2.64 1.84
C LEU A 92 5.80 2.60 3.31
N ARG A 93 7.11 2.56 3.60
CA ARG A 93 7.64 2.69 4.96
C ARG A 93 7.29 4.04 5.57
N GLU A 94 7.51 5.13 4.86
CA GLU A 94 7.16 6.47 5.34
C GLU A 94 5.66 6.65 5.62
N VAL A 95 4.79 6.03 4.81
CA VAL A 95 3.34 6.04 5.05
C VAL A 95 2.99 5.18 6.28
N ALA A 96 3.64 4.02 6.44
CA ALA A 96 3.45 3.17 7.61
C ALA A 96 3.90 3.89 8.89
N ASP A 97 5.06 4.51 8.88
CA ASP A 97 5.58 5.28 10.01
C ASP A 97 4.61 6.40 10.40
N LYS A 98 4.11 7.18 9.42
CA LYS A 98 3.08 8.22 9.67
C LYS A 98 1.75 7.65 10.17
N ALA A 99 1.38 6.45 9.73
CA ALA A 99 0.14 5.79 10.14
C ALA A 99 0.25 5.15 11.53
N GLY A 100 1.44 4.71 11.92
CA GLY A 100 1.76 4.18 13.25
C GLY A 100 2.09 5.29 14.25
N SER A 101 2.62 6.42 13.79
CA SER A 101 2.91 7.60 14.60
C SER A 101 1.67 8.45 14.90
N VAL A 102 0.47 7.88 14.94
CA VAL A 102 -0.64 8.56 15.63
C VAL A 102 -0.17 8.66 17.08
N PRO A 103 0.16 9.87 17.58
CA PRO A 103 0.46 10.03 18.99
C PRO A 103 -0.76 9.51 19.77
N PRO A 104 -0.60 8.89 20.95
CA PRO A 104 -1.75 8.64 21.81
C PRO A 104 -2.56 9.94 21.88
N GLU A 105 -3.84 9.83 21.54
CA GLU A 105 -4.80 10.92 21.49
C GLU A 105 -4.69 11.73 22.79
N GLU A 106 -4.01 12.88 22.74
CA GLU A 106 -4.18 13.90 23.78
C GLU A 106 -5.63 14.33 23.67
N ASP A 107 -6.43 13.94 24.67
CA ASP A 107 -7.74 14.49 24.98
C ASP A 107 -7.67 16.01 24.83
N LYS A 108 -8.10 16.54 23.68
CA LYS A 108 -8.39 17.96 23.59
C LYS A 108 -9.65 18.18 24.43
N PRO A 109 -9.59 18.94 25.53
CA PRO A 109 -10.78 19.21 26.30
C PRO A 109 -11.82 19.88 25.40
N LYS A 110 -13.01 19.29 25.34
CA LYS A 110 -14.22 19.87 24.74
C LYS A 110 -14.49 21.22 25.40
N GLY A 111 -14.02 22.31 24.79
CA GLY A 111 -14.03 23.62 25.47
C GLY A 111 -14.03 24.85 24.57
N TRP A 112 -14.47 24.77 23.30
CA TRP A 112 -14.52 25.94 22.41
C TRP A 112 -15.90 26.20 21.78
N PHE A 113 -16.70 25.18 21.48
CA PHE A 113 -17.97 25.37 20.76
C PHE A 113 -19.18 25.72 21.66
N GLY A 114 -19.01 25.78 22.98
CA GLY A 114 -20.09 26.08 23.94
C GLY A 114 -20.38 27.56 24.19
N ARG A 115 -19.65 28.50 23.57
CA ARG A 115 -19.78 29.95 23.85
C ARG A 115 -20.31 30.80 22.68
N LEU A 116 -20.73 30.19 21.57
CA LEU A 116 -21.21 30.94 20.39
C LEU A 116 -22.71 30.80 20.08
N PHE A 117 -23.49 30.07 20.88
CA PHE A 117 -24.95 29.91 20.65
C PHE A 117 -25.80 30.04 21.93
N GLY A 118 -25.32 30.77 22.95
CA GLY A 118 -26.11 31.08 24.14
C GLY A 118 -26.41 32.58 24.24
N SER A 119 -27.57 32.98 23.73
CA SER A 119 -28.26 34.25 24.05
C SER A 119 -29.74 33.96 24.18
#